data_AF-A0A6L4ZUH3-F1
#
_entry.id   AF-A0A6L4ZUH3-F1
#
_cell.length_a   1.000
_cell.length_b   1.000
_cell.length_c   1.000
_cell.angle_alpha   90.00
_cell.angle_beta   90.00
_cell.angle_gamma   90.00
#
_symmetry.space_group_name_H-M   'P 1'
#
loop_
_entity.id
_entity.type
_entity.pdbx_description
1 polymer ?
#
loop_
_entity_poly.entity_id
_entity_poly.type
_entity_poly.pdbx_seq_one_letter_code
_entity_poly.pdbx_strand_id
1 'polypeptide(L)'
;MGKKNSIGWSEIKKKLESFDREGLVALVKDLYNYSSDNKSFLSARFAEQGSNKAILEDYKERITTQFFPKKGLGKLDLREAKRAISEYSKATSDTRGKLDLMLTYIETRLILEES
;
A
#
# COMPACT_ATOMS: atom_id res chain seq x y z
N MET A 1 -8.83 41.81 -17.10
CA MET A 1 -8.89 40.45 -16.52
C MET A 1 -7.54 40.16 -15.90
N GLY A 2 -7.44 40.07 -14.57
CA GLY A 2 -6.16 39.96 -13.85
C GLY A 2 -5.50 38.61 -14.05
N LYS A 3 -4.19 38.61 -14.37
CA LYS A 3 -3.37 37.40 -14.48
C LYS A 3 -3.39 36.63 -13.15
N LYS A 4 -3.79 35.36 -13.16
CA LYS A 4 -3.57 34.45 -12.03
C LYS A 4 -2.07 34.23 -11.88
N ASN A 5 -1.46 34.84 -10.86
CA ASN A 5 -0.11 34.50 -10.44
C ASN A 5 -0.14 33.09 -9.80
N SER A 6 0.04 32.04 -10.60
CA SER A 6 0.23 30.69 -10.08
C SER A 6 1.69 30.53 -9.65
N ILE A 7 1.90 30.42 -8.34
CA ILE A 7 3.19 30.02 -7.77
C ILE A 7 3.48 28.59 -8.23
N GLY A 8 4.67 28.36 -8.77
CA GLY A 8 5.09 27.04 -9.26
C GLY A 8 5.47 26.09 -8.12
N TRP A 9 5.49 24.78 -8.40
CA TRP A 9 5.89 23.77 -7.40
C TRP A 9 7.27 24.00 -6.80
N SER A 10 8.23 24.53 -7.58
CA SER A 10 9.58 24.86 -7.11
C SER A 10 9.59 25.92 -6.01
N GLU A 11 8.73 26.93 -6.13
CA GLU A 11 8.59 28.00 -5.13
C GLU A 11 7.80 27.52 -3.90
N ILE A 12 6.78 26.68 -4.12
CA ILE A 12 6.03 26.03 -3.03
C ILE A 12 6.98 25.16 -2.20
N LYS A 13 7.82 24.35 -2.87
CA LYS A 13 8.80 23.49 -2.20
C LYS A 13 9.77 24.28 -1.34
N LYS A 14 10.34 25.38 -1.86
CA LYS A 14 11.23 26.26 -1.08
C LYS A 14 10.56 26.80 0.19
N LYS A 15 9.27 27.13 0.12
CA LYS A 15 8.50 27.58 1.30
C LYS A 15 8.24 26.44 2.28
N LEU A 16 7.93 25.24 1.80
CA LEU A 16 7.74 24.07 2.67
C LEU A 16 9.03 23.69 3.40
N GLU A 17 10.19 23.84 2.77
CA GLU A 17 11.50 23.58 3.37
C GLU A 17 11.84 24.54 4.52
N SER A 18 11.22 25.73 4.57
CA SER A 18 11.40 26.69 5.67
C SER A 18 10.41 26.50 6.83
N PHE A 19 9.47 25.54 6.74
CA PHE A 19 8.52 25.28 7.82
C PHE A 19 9.14 24.39 8.89
N ASP A 20 8.80 24.66 10.14
CA ASP A 20 9.08 23.77 11.25
C ASP A 20 8.06 22.61 11.30
N ARG A 21 8.28 21.67 12.22
CA ARG A 21 7.43 20.48 12.34
C ARG A 21 5.98 20.86 12.64
N GLU A 22 5.76 21.84 13.50
CA GLU A 22 4.43 22.28 13.92
C GLU A 22 3.69 22.97 12.76
N GLY A 23 4.37 23.83 12.01
CA GLY A 23 3.86 24.45 10.80
C GLY A 23 3.50 23.45 9.71
N LEU A 24 4.32 22.41 9.51
CA LEU A 24 4.01 21.34 8.54
C LEU A 24 2.78 20.53 8.96
N VAL A 25 2.64 20.19 10.24
CA VAL A 25 1.46 19.46 10.75
C VAL A 25 0.20 20.32 10.62
N ALA A 26 0.27 21.61 10.94
CA ALA A 26 -0.83 22.55 10.76
C ALA A 26 -1.25 22.64 9.29
N LEU A 27 -0.30 22.77 8.36
CA LEU A 27 -0.58 22.81 6.94
C LEU A 27 -1.25 21.53 6.43
N VAL A 28 -0.78 20.35 6.87
CA VAL A 28 -1.41 19.06 6.52
C VAL A 28 -2.84 18.98 7.08
N LYS A 29 -3.09 19.50 8.29
CA LYS A 29 -4.43 19.58 8.88
C LYS A 29 -5.35 20.52 8.10
N ASP A 30 -4.83 21.66 7.65
CA ASP A 30 -5.58 22.59 6.82
C ASP A 30 -5.93 21.95 5.47
N LEU A 31 -4.97 21.26 4.84
CA LEU A 31 -5.22 20.50 3.61
C LEU A 31 -6.24 19.37 3.82
N TYR A 32 -6.21 18.69 4.96
CA TYR A 32 -7.19 17.66 5.34
C TYR A 32 -8.60 18.23 5.43
N ASN A 33 -8.76 19.43 5.99
CA ASN A 33 -10.06 20.10 6.13
C ASN A 33 -10.52 20.81 4.86
N TYR A 34 -9.61 21.13 3.96
CA TYR A 34 -9.90 21.91 2.75
C TYR A 34 -10.79 21.16 1.73
N SER A 35 -10.69 19.83 1.64
CA SER A 35 -11.46 19.03 0.69
C SER A 35 -11.77 17.64 1.21
N SER A 36 -12.95 17.11 0.87
CA SER A 36 -13.32 15.71 1.10
C SER A 36 -12.36 14.73 0.45
N ASP A 37 -11.78 15.11 -0.69
CA ASP A 37 -10.84 14.27 -1.43
C ASP A 37 -9.51 14.16 -0.67
N ASN A 38 -9.02 15.28 -0.14
CA ASN A 38 -7.82 15.30 0.71
C ASN A 38 -8.05 14.53 2.02
N LYS A 39 -9.24 14.67 2.60
CA LYS A 39 -9.65 13.92 3.79
C LYS A 39 -9.59 12.42 3.54
N SER A 40 -10.17 11.97 2.43
CA SER A 40 -10.22 10.56 2.03
C SER A 40 -8.81 10.05 1.70
N PHE A 41 -8.02 10.83 0.96
CA PHE A 41 -6.64 10.50 0.61
C PHE A 41 -5.75 10.31 1.86
N LEU A 42 -5.74 11.30 2.77
CA LEU A 42 -4.91 11.24 3.98
C LEU A 42 -5.40 10.15 4.93
N SER A 43 -6.72 9.98 5.08
CA SER A 43 -7.28 8.90 5.91
C SER A 43 -6.87 7.53 5.36
N ALA A 44 -7.01 7.27 4.05
CA ALA A 44 -6.57 6.02 3.44
C ALA A 44 -5.04 5.81 3.55
N ARG A 45 -4.26 6.88 3.39
CA ARG A 45 -2.80 6.84 3.42
C ARG A 45 -2.22 6.49 4.80
N PHE A 46 -2.95 6.83 5.87
CA PHE A 46 -2.52 6.67 7.27
C PHE A 46 -3.40 5.72 8.09
N ALA A 47 -4.46 5.14 7.50
CA ALA A 47 -5.39 4.23 8.18
C ALA A 47 -4.74 2.91 8.65
N GLU A 48 -3.61 2.49 8.08
CA GLU A 48 -3.02 1.18 8.40
C GLU A 48 -1.49 1.24 8.55
N GLN A 49 -1.04 1.34 9.79
CA GLN A 49 0.33 1.00 10.18
C GLN A 49 0.39 -0.01 11.34
N GLY A 50 -0.72 -0.30 12.03
CA GLY A 50 -0.71 -1.14 13.24
C GLY A 50 -1.48 -2.46 13.17
N SER A 51 -2.53 -2.56 12.37
CA SER A 51 -3.54 -3.63 12.48
C SER A 51 -3.44 -4.74 11.43
N ASN A 52 -2.81 -4.51 10.28
CA ASN A 52 -2.81 -5.47 9.17
C ASN A 52 -1.59 -6.36 9.03
N LYS A 53 -0.60 -6.27 9.92
CA LYS A 53 0.59 -7.11 9.82
C LYS A 53 0.26 -8.60 10.02
N ALA A 54 -0.57 -8.95 11.00
CA ALA A 54 -1.01 -10.33 11.22
C ALA A 54 -1.84 -10.86 10.03
N ILE A 55 -2.74 -10.04 9.50
CA ILE A 55 -3.55 -10.39 8.33
C ILE A 55 -2.67 -10.57 7.08
N LEU A 56 -1.69 -9.69 6.87
CA LEU A 56 -0.73 -9.82 5.77
C LEU A 56 0.07 -11.12 5.87
N GLU A 57 0.57 -11.47 7.06
CA GLU A 57 1.31 -12.72 7.27
C GLU A 57 0.43 -13.97 7.07
N ASP A 58 -0.84 -13.96 7.51
CA ASP A 58 -1.79 -15.05 7.23
C ASP A 58 -2.00 -15.24 5.72
N TYR A 59 -2.12 -14.14 4.98
CA TYR A 59 -2.26 -14.19 3.52
C TYR A 59 -0.97 -14.63 2.81
N LYS A 60 0.21 -14.30 3.34
CA LYS A 60 1.50 -14.86 2.86
C LYS A 60 1.58 -16.36 3.10
N GLU A 61 1.16 -16.86 4.27
CA GLU A 61 1.14 -18.31 4.54
C GLU A 61 0.14 -19.03 3.60
N ARG A 62 -1.02 -18.43 3.32
CA ARG A 62 -1.99 -18.97 2.35
C ARG A 62 -1.41 -19.08 0.94
N ILE A 63 -0.64 -18.10 0.49
CA ILE A 63 0.00 -18.10 -0.84
C ILE A 63 1.11 -19.15 -0.88
N THR A 64 2.04 -19.12 0.08
CA THR A 64 3.20 -20.03 0.13
C THR A 64 2.79 -21.51 0.23
N THR A 65 1.74 -21.83 0.98
CA THR A 65 1.24 -23.21 1.10
C THR A 65 0.60 -23.77 -0.18
N GLN A 66 0.19 -22.94 -1.14
CA GLN A 66 -0.25 -23.43 -2.46
C GLN A 66 0.91 -23.96 -3.31
N PHE A 67 2.12 -23.42 -3.09
CA PHE A 67 3.32 -23.77 -3.82
C PHE A 67 4.16 -24.83 -3.09
N PHE A 68 4.18 -24.77 -1.75
CA PHE A 68 4.94 -25.67 -0.89
C PHE A 68 4.04 -26.21 0.24
N PRO A 69 3.15 -27.18 -0.02
CA PRO A 69 2.33 -27.76 1.03
C PRO A 69 3.18 -28.56 2.03
N LYS A 70 2.83 -28.49 3.31
CA LYS A 70 3.53 -29.21 4.41
C LYS A 70 3.47 -30.74 4.27
N LYS A 71 2.57 -31.29 3.43
CA LYS A 71 2.48 -32.73 3.10
C LYS A 71 1.99 -32.92 1.65
N GLY A 72 2.71 -33.72 0.86
CA GLY A 72 2.32 -34.12 -0.50
C GLY A 72 2.83 -33.21 -1.61
N LEU A 73 2.55 -33.56 -2.87
CA LEU A 73 2.79 -32.71 -4.04
C LEU A 73 1.68 -31.67 -4.13
N GLY A 74 2.05 -30.38 -4.07
CA GLY A 74 1.11 -29.28 -4.19
C GLY A 74 0.38 -29.31 -5.52
N LYS A 75 -0.95 -29.23 -5.48
CA LYS A 75 -1.70 -28.78 -6.65
C LYS A 75 -1.26 -27.34 -6.85
N LEU A 76 -0.39 -27.13 -7.83
CA LEU A 76 0.22 -25.86 -8.18
C LEU A 76 -0.89 -24.87 -8.63
N ASP A 77 -1.66 -24.38 -7.67
CA ASP A 77 -2.91 -23.66 -7.93
C ASP A 77 -2.64 -22.16 -7.95
N LEU A 78 -2.12 -21.73 -9.10
CA LEU A 78 -1.88 -20.31 -9.42
C LEU A 78 -3.15 -19.46 -9.34
N ARG A 79 -4.33 -20.08 -9.45
CA ARG A 79 -5.61 -19.39 -9.38
C ARG A 79 -5.95 -19.04 -7.94
N GLU A 80 -5.64 -19.92 -6.99
CA GLU A 80 -5.83 -19.65 -5.56
C GLU A 80 -4.89 -18.57 -5.01
N ALA A 81 -3.62 -18.58 -5.40
CA ALA A 81 -2.69 -17.53 -4.97
C ALA A 81 -3.11 -16.14 -5.47
N LYS A 82 -3.54 -16.05 -6.74
CA LYS A 82 -4.10 -14.80 -7.31
C LYS A 82 -5.42 -14.40 -6.64
N ARG A 83 -6.25 -15.36 -6.24
CA ARG A 83 -7.48 -15.11 -5.48
C ARG A 83 -7.17 -14.53 -4.11
N ALA A 84 -6.21 -15.08 -3.38
CA ALA A 84 -5.78 -14.57 -2.08
C ALA A 84 -5.28 -13.12 -2.15
N ILE A 85 -4.51 -12.75 -3.18
CA ILE A 85 -4.07 -11.36 -3.40
C ILE A 85 -5.27 -10.43 -3.65
N SER A 86 -6.24 -10.88 -4.44
CA SER A 86 -7.46 -10.11 -4.74
C SER A 86 -8.35 -9.93 -3.51
N GLU A 87 -8.50 -10.99 -2.70
CA GLU A 87 -9.22 -10.97 -1.42
C GLU A 87 -8.57 -10.00 -0.42
N TYR A 88 -7.24 -10.06 -0.26
CA TYR A 88 -6.49 -9.13 0.59
C TYR A 88 -6.69 -7.68 0.13
N SER A 89 -6.53 -7.43 -1.18
CA SER A 89 -6.69 -6.09 -1.76
C SER A 89 -8.09 -5.52 -1.54
N LYS A 90 -9.13 -6.36 -1.49
CA LYS A 90 -10.52 -5.93 -1.26
C LYS A 90 -10.82 -5.74 0.24
N ALA A 91 -10.21 -6.54 1.10
CA ALA A 91 -10.47 -6.52 2.54
C ALA A 91 -9.75 -5.37 3.27
N THR A 92 -8.59 -4.95 2.77
CA THR A 92 -7.69 -4.04 3.49
C THR A 92 -7.55 -2.67 2.84
N SER A 93 -7.78 -2.56 1.52
CA SER A 93 -7.35 -1.39 0.73
C SER A 93 -5.85 -1.04 0.89
N ASP A 94 -5.04 -1.99 1.39
CA ASP A 94 -3.61 -1.83 1.63
C ASP A 94 -2.82 -2.09 0.34
N THR A 95 -2.50 -1.01 -0.35
CA THR A 95 -1.70 -1.05 -1.58
C THR A 95 -0.27 -1.59 -1.35
N ARG A 96 0.31 -1.41 -0.15
CA ARG A 96 1.66 -1.90 0.14
C ARG A 96 1.67 -3.38 0.45
N GLY A 97 0.77 -3.87 1.31
CA GLY A 97 0.64 -5.30 1.58
C GLY A 97 0.23 -6.09 0.33
N LYS A 98 -0.57 -5.50 -0.57
CA LYS A 98 -0.83 -6.10 -1.89
C LYS A 98 0.44 -6.27 -2.72
N LEU A 99 1.30 -5.26 -2.75
CA LEU A 99 2.58 -5.32 -3.48
C LEU A 99 3.50 -6.38 -2.86
N ASP A 100 3.53 -6.48 -1.53
CA ASP A 100 4.29 -7.48 -0.79
C ASP A 100 3.79 -8.92 -1.07
N LEU A 101 2.47 -9.12 -1.13
CA LEU A 101 1.88 -10.41 -1.52
C LEU A 101 2.15 -10.76 -3.00
N MET A 102 2.19 -9.76 -3.89
CA MET A 102 2.56 -9.97 -5.30
C MET A 102 4.04 -10.35 -5.44
N LEU A 103 4.92 -9.73 -4.67
CA LEU A 103 6.34 -10.09 -4.60
C LEU A 103 6.52 -11.51 -4.06
N THR A 104 5.85 -11.83 -2.96
CA THR A 104 5.85 -13.19 -2.38
C THR A 104 5.41 -14.22 -3.42
N TYR A 105 4.36 -13.94 -4.20
CA TYR A 105 3.91 -14.83 -5.29
C TYR A 105 4.97 -15.04 -6.40
N ILE A 106 5.67 -13.97 -6.81
CA ILE A 106 6.72 -14.06 -7.84
C ILE A 106 7.94 -14.83 -7.32
N GLU A 107 8.41 -14.51 -6.11
CA GLU A 107 9.55 -15.17 -5.46
C GLU A 107 9.28 -16.67 -5.28
N THR A 108 8.10 -17.02 -4.78
CA THR A 108 7.71 -18.42 -4.55
C THR A 108 7.63 -19.20 -5.87
N ARG A 109 7.23 -18.54 -6.96
CA ARG A 109 7.20 -19.15 -8.30
C ARG A 109 8.61 -19.37 -8.86
N LEU A 110 9.51 -18.39 -8.72
CA LEU A 110 10.89 -18.50 -9.20
C LEU A 110 11.63 -19.66 -8.52
N ILE A 111 11.45 -19.82 -7.20
CA ILE A 111 12.04 -20.93 -6.44
C ILE A 111 11.58 -22.29 -6.99
N LEU A 112 10.30 -22.42 -7.37
CA LEU A 112 9.78 -23.64 -7.99
C LEU A 112 10.32 -23.93 -9.40
N GLU A 113 10.68 -22.91 -10.17
CA GLU A 113 11.27 -23.09 -11.50
C GLU A 113 12.76 -23.49 -11.42
N GLU A 114 13.43 -23.22 -10.29
CA GLU A 114 14.82 -23.60 -10.02
C GLU A 114 14.99 -24.92 -9.21
N SER A 115 13.89 -25.52 -8.74
CA SER A 115 13.85 -26.75 -7.92
C SER A 115 13.57 -28.01 -8.75
#